data_AF-A0AAQ3QK66-F1
#
_entry.id   AF-A0AAQ3QK66-F1
#
_cell.length_a   1.000
_cell.length_b   1.000
_cell.length_c   1.000
_cell.angle_alpha   90.00
_cell.angle_beta   90.00
_cell.angle_gamma   90.00
#
_symmetry.space_group_name_H-M   'P 1'
#
loop_
_entity.id
_entity.type
_entity.pdbx_description
1 polymer ?
#
loop_
_entity_poly.entity_id
_entity_poly.type
_entity_poly.pdbx_seq_one_letter_code
_entity_poly.pdbx_strand_id
1 'polypeptide(L)'
;MKVAPKVIVLVRDADGFGLSFADALCPKSNSNLTRETSSFELSLEKYGVKNSKASGDLIQILDPSGSPQVSIFLLQNYRTPIAACAIKELLSSISGRPTIVLPYVMKSLKVNKEAASELSAKKEVTLYAAEIGGSSELTKAMISGAISAPPSLQIHCEALACLMPMARVLNFPTVLLIASGGQRPNRGVSNPELEALFELGKVVGSHLGLCFCNDKIQQKPIEKSTSDGDSWRALYG
;
A
#
# COMPACT_ATOMS: atom_id res chain seq x y z
N MET A 1 -10.69 -5.94 15.25
CA MET A 1 -11.38 -5.50 14.02
C MET A 1 -11.63 -6.70 13.13
N LYS A 2 -12.88 -6.95 12.77
CA LYS A 2 -13.24 -8.01 11.81
C LYS A 2 -12.90 -7.53 10.41
N VAL A 3 -12.00 -8.22 9.74
CA VAL A 3 -11.54 -7.90 8.38
C VAL A 3 -11.71 -9.09 7.46
N ALA A 4 -11.59 -8.84 6.16
CA ALA A 4 -11.58 -9.88 5.16
C ALA A 4 -10.30 -10.73 5.23
N PRO A 5 -10.30 -11.96 4.66
CA PRO A 5 -9.10 -12.78 4.52
C PRO A 5 -7.99 -12.12 3.66
N LYS A 6 -8.34 -11.13 2.84
CA LYS A 6 -7.44 -10.37 1.98
C LYS A 6 -7.46 -8.91 2.42
N VAL A 7 -6.31 -8.41 2.86
CA VAL A 7 -6.17 -7.05 3.39
C VAL A 7 -5.17 -6.27 2.53
N ILE A 8 -5.55 -5.06 2.12
CA ILE A 8 -4.64 -4.09 1.51
C ILE A 8 -4.32 -3.02 2.55
N VAL A 9 -3.05 -2.65 2.71
CA VAL A 9 -2.65 -1.52 3.58
C VAL A 9 -2.07 -0.41 2.73
N LEU A 10 -2.69 0.76 2.83
CA LEU A 10 -2.38 1.99 2.12
C LEU A 10 -2.15 3.12 3.12
N VAL A 11 -1.50 4.18 2.66
CA VAL A 11 -1.20 5.38 3.45
C VAL A 11 -1.65 6.61 2.66
N ARG A 12 -2.19 7.63 3.33
CA ARG A 12 -2.49 8.94 2.71
C ARG A 12 -1.20 9.72 2.46
N ASP A 13 -0.36 9.23 1.56
CA ASP A 13 0.91 9.88 1.22
C ASP A 13 0.71 11.26 0.60
N ALA A 14 1.76 12.08 0.63
CA ALA A 14 1.70 13.46 0.15
C ALA A 14 1.44 13.59 -1.36
N ASP A 15 1.69 12.54 -2.13
CA ASP A 15 1.47 12.50 -3.57
C ASP A 15 0.03 12.04 -3.91
N GLY A 16 -0.74 11.63 -2.90
CA GLY A 16 -2.13 11.18 -3.03
C GLY A 16 -2.29 9.76 -3.54
N PHE A 17 -1.20 9.00 -3.74
CA PHE A 17 -1.27 7.68 -4.39
C PHE A 17 -2.11 6.68 -3.62
N GLY A 18 -1.93 6.55 -2.31
CA GLY A 18 -2.70 5.59 -1.52
C GLY A 18 -4.19 5.93 -1.45
N LEU A 19 -4.55 7.21 -1.41
CA LEU A 19 -5.94 7.64 -1.49
C LEU A 19 -6.53 7.34 -2.87
N SER A 20 -5.87 7.75 -3.96
CA SER A 20 -6.32 7.47 -5.32
C SER A 20 -6.42 5.97 -5.59
N PHE A 21 -5.50 5.16 -5.05
CA PHE A 21 -5.55 3.71 -5.16
C PHE A 21 -6.78 3.13 -4.47
N ALA A 22 -7.07 3.57 -3.24
CA ALA A 22 -8.23 3.12 -2.47
C ALA A 22 -9.57 3.47 -3.15
N ASP A 23 -9.65 4.65 -3.78
CA ASP A 23 -10.84 5.14 -4.47
C ASP A 23 -11.05 4.51 -5.85
N ALA A 24 -9.97 4.23 -6.56
CA ALA A 24 -10.00 3.59 -7.87
C ALA A 24 -10.30 2.08 -7.77
N LEU A 25 -9.99 1.42 -6.65
CA LEU A 25 -10.27 -0.01 -6.47
C LEU A 25 -11.75 -0.25 -6.12
N CYS A 26 -12.47 -0.88 -7.04
CA CYS A 26 -13.92 -1.06 -6.98
C CYS A 26 -14.34 -2.52 -7.23
N PRO A 27 -15.52 -2.92 -6.73
CA PRO A 27 -16.23 -4.11 -7.23
C PRO A 27 -16.35 -4.13 -8.75
N LYS A 28 -16.28 -5.32 -9.35
CA LYS A 28 -16.57 -5.50 -10.79
C LYS A 28 -18.03 -5.17 -11.06
N SER A 29 -18.32 -4.53 -12.20
CA SER A 29 -19.68 -4.10 -12.57
C SER A 29 -20.70 -5.24 -12.68
N ASN A 30 -20.23 -6.48 -12.88
CA ASN A 30 -21.06 -7.68 -12.95
C ASN A 30 -21.10 -8.48 -11.63
N SER A 31 -20.53 -7.94 -10.55
CA SER A 31 -20.52 -8.58 -9.24
C SER A 31 -21.56 -7.95 -8.33
N ASN A 32 -22.17 -8.76 -7.46
CA ASN A 32 -23.09 -8.28 -6.42
C ASN A 32 -22.33 -7.80 -5.15
N LEU A 33 -21.07 -7.41 -5.29
CA LEU A 33 -20.26 -6.97 -4.16
C LEU A 33 -20.57 -5.49 -3.85
N THR A 34 -20.69 -5.16 -2.57
CA THR A 34 -20.88 -3.78 -2.11
C THR A 34 -19.61 -3.24 -1.50
N ARG A 35 -19.46 -1.90 -1.47
CA ARG A 35 -18.33 -1.21 -0.85
C ARG A 35 -18.84 -0.36 0.29
N GLU A 36 -18.35 -0.61 1.49
CA GLU A 36 -18.64 0.17 2.69
C GLU A 36 -17.37 0.85 3.20
N THR A 37 -17.50 2.00 3.84
CA THR A 37 -16.37 2.75 4.41
C THR A 37 -16.72 3.18 5.81
N SER A 38 -15.85 2.87 6.77
CA SER A 38 -15.94 3.31 8.15
C SER A 38 -14.60 3.88 8.60
N SER A 39 -14.60 4.80 9.55
CA SER A 39 -13.36 5.26 10.19
C SER A 39 -13.00 4.36 11.37
N PHE A 40 -11.72 4.31 11.71
CA PHE A 40 -11.25 3.64 12.92
C PHE A 40 -10.24 4.52 13.67
N GLU A 41 -10.17 4.29 14.98
CA GLU A 41 -9.17 4.88 15.86
C GLU A 41 -8.70 3.85 16.88
N LEU A 42 -7.40 3.71 17.06
CA LEU A 42 -6.76 2.84 18.04
C LEU A 42 -5.87 3.69 18.95
N SER A 43 -6.01 3.50 20.27
CA SER A 43 -5.23 4.22 21.26
C SER A 43 -3.75 3.83 21.19
N LEU A 44 -2.87 4.83 21.27
CA LEU A 44 -1.41 4.65 21.35
C LEU A 44 -0.87 4.87 22.78
N GLU A 45 -1.75 5.05 23.76
CA GLU A 45 -1.37 5.43 25.13
C GLU A 45 -0.45 4.40 25.80
N LYS A 46 -0.57 3.13 25.46
CA LYS A 46 0.30 2.07 26.00
C LYS A 46 1.76 2.21 25.59
N TYR A 47 2.05 3.04 24.58
CA TYR A 47 3.40 3.42 24.16
C TYR A 47 3.82 4.80 24.72
N GLY A 48 3.03 5.38 25.62
CA GLY A 48 3.25 6.74 26.15
C GLY A 48 2.78 7.86 25.22
N VAL A 49 2.14 7.53 24.08
CA VAL A 49 1.67 8.52 23.11
C VAL A 49 0.22 8.89 23.42
N LYS A 50 0.01 9.99 24.14
CA LYS A 50 -1.31 10.43 24.63
C LYS A 50 -2.08 11.34 23.66
N ASN A 51 -1.36 12.11 22.85
CA ASN A 51 -1.95 13.13 21.97
C ASN A 51 -2.12 12.66 20.53
N SER A 52 -1.93 11.36 20.26
CA SER A 52 -2.05 10.79 18.93
C SER A 52 -2.71 9.41 19.00
N LYS A 53 -3.37 9.04 17.92
CA LYS A 53 -4.06 7.76 17.74
C LYS A 53 -3.64 7.17 16.40
N ALA A 54 -3.68 5.84 16.28
CA ALA A 54 -3.63 5.21 14.96
C ALA A 54 -5.03 5.26 14.36
N SER A 55 -5.20 6.00 13.28
CA SER A 55 -6.48 6.26 12.67
C SER A 55 -6.40 6.22 11.14
N GLY A 56 -7.57 6.12 10.53
CA GLY A 56 -7.73 6.01 9.10
C GLY A 56 -9.11 5.50 8.74
N ASP A 57 -9.26 5.12 7.48
CA ASP A 57 -10.48 4.51 6.99
C ASP A 57 -10.28 3.01 6.79
N LEU A 58 -11.29 2.23 7.15
CA LEU A 58 -11.47 0.84 6.77
C LEU A 58 -12.53 0.79 5.67
N ILE A 59 -12.09 0.45 4.46
CA ILE A 59 -12.98 0.22 3.33
C ILE A 59 -13.17 -1.29 3.20
N GLN A 60 -14.41 -1.76 3.21
CA GLN A 60 -14.73 -3.18 3.09
C GLN A 60 -15.49 -3.43 1.79
N ILE A 61 -15.07 -4.48 1.09
CA ILE A 61 -15.81 -5.01 -0.05
C ILE A 61 -16.50 -6.28 0.43
N LEU A 62 -17.83 -6.24 0.46
CA LEU A 62 -18.67 -7.26 1.07
C LEU A 62 -19.35 -8.10 -0.01
N ASP A 63 -19.60 -9.37 0.29
CA ASP A 63 -20.50 -10.20 -0.50
C ASP A 63 -21.99 -9.91 -0.17
N PRO A 64 -22.96 -10.48 -0.90
CA PRO A 64 -24.38 -10.28 -0.63
C PRO A 64 -24.84 -10.71 0.77
N SER A 65 -24.05 -11.50 1.50
CA SER A 65 -24.33 -11.90 2.88
C SER A 65 -23.78 -10.93 3.92
N GLY A 66 -23.10 -9.85 3.48
CA GLY A 66 -22.43 -8.89 4.34
C GLY A 66 -21.08 -9.37 4.89
N SER A 67 -20.51 -10.46 4.33
CA SER A 67 -19.21 -10.96 4.75
C SER A 67 -18.07 -10.25 4.01
N PRO A 68 -17.04 -9.73 4.72
CA PRO A 68 -15.91 -9.07 4.07
C PRO A 68 -15.07 -10.01 3.19
N GLN A 69 -14.95 -9.67 1.91
CA GLN A 69 -14.14 -10.39 0.91
C GLN A 69 -12.77 -9.75 0.68
N VAL A 70 -12.71 -8.42 0.71
CA VAL A 70 -11.47 -7.62 0.71
C VAL A 70 -11.62 -6.47 1.70
N SER A 71 -10.57 -6.17 2.46
CA SER A 71 -10.52 -5.02 3.37
C SER A 71 -9.33 -4.14 3.03
N ILE A 72 -9.52 -2.83 3.02
CA ILE A 72 -8.48 -1.85 2.69
C ILE A 72 -8.35 -0.92 3.89
N PHE A 73 -7.18 -0.89 4.49
CA PHE A 73 -6.82 0.12 5.48
C PHE A 73 -6.16 1.30 4.77
N LEU A 74 -6.74 2.49 4.90
CA LEU A 74 -6.15 3.74 4.45
C LEU A 74 -5.70 4.55 5.67
N LEU A 75 -4.44 4.39 6.03
CA LEU A 75 -3.83 4.99 7.22
C LEU A 75 -3.49 6.46 7.00
N GLN A 76 -3.48 7.25 8.08
CA GLN A 76 -2.80 8.55 8.05
C GLN A 76 -1.30 8.36 7.78
N ASN A 77 -0.67 9.41 7.23
CA ASN A 77 0.76 9.41 6.92
C ASN A 77 1.61 9.69 8.17
N TYR A 78 1.72 8.67 9.02
CA TYR A 78 2.52 8.75 10.22
C TYR A 78 4.02 8.77 9.92
N ARG A 79 4.72 9.57 10.71
CA ARG A 79 6.17 9.57 10.82
C ARG A 79 6.59 8.72 12.03
N THR A 80 7.75 8.07 11.94
CA THR A 80 8.46 7.45 13.06
C THR A 80 8.66 8.52 14.14
N PRO A 81 8.53 8.21 15.45
CA PRO A 81 8.25 6.89 16.03
C PRO A 81 6.76 6.50 16.06
N ILE A 82 5.83 7.43 15.80
CA ILE A 82 4.38 7.18 15.84
C ILE A 82 3.96 6.11 14.83
N ALA A 83 4.58 6.10 13.64
CA ALA A 83 4.35 5.09 12.60
C ALA A 83 4.51 3.65 13.12
N ALA A 84 5.57 3.37 13.89
CA ALA A 84 5.80 2.05 14.46
C ALA A 84 4.68 1.65 15.44
N CYS A 85 4.29 2.57 16.32
CA CYS A 85 3.22 2.35 17.30
C CYS A 85 1.89 2.10 16.60
N ALA A 86 1.57 2.91 15.58
CA ALA A 86 0.32 2.82 14.82
C ALA A 86 0.19 1.49 14.06
N ILE A 87 1.26 1.08 13.38
CA ILE A 87 1.29 -0.19 12.65
C ILE A 87 1.20 -1.38 13.61
N LYS A 88 1.88 -1.32 14.76
CA LYS A 88 1.80 -2.37 15.76
C LYS A 88 0.36 -2.53 16.29
N GLU A 89 -0.33 -1.43 16.58
CA GLU A 89 -1.74 -1.49 16.98
C GLU A 89 -2.64 -2.03 15.89
N LEU A 90 -2.47 -1.54 14.66
CA LEU A 90 -3.24 -2.01 13.52
C LEU A 90 -3.13 -3.53 13.38
N LEU A 91 -1.91 -4.07 13.29
CA LEU A 91 -1.67 -5.50 13.12
C LEU A 91 -2.20 -6.33 14.31
N SER A 92 -2.09 -5.79 15.53
CA SER A 92 -2.61 -6.45 16.73
C SER A 92 -4.14 -6.43 16.80
N SER A 93 -4.78 -5.45 16.17
CA SER A 93 -6.24 -5.34 16.13
C SER A 93 -6.90 -6.28 15.12
N ILE A 94 -6.16 -6.77 14.13
CA ILE A 94 -6.67 -7.60 13.04
C ILE A 94 -6.90 -9.04 13.50
N SER A 95 -8.12 -9.58 13.28
CA SER A 95 -8.43 -11.00 13.52
C SER A 95 -8.24 -11.85 12.27
N GLY A 96 -8.04 -13.17 12.43
CA GLY A 96 -8.14 -14.15 11.35
C GLY A 96 -6.91 -14.33 10.45
N ARG A 97 -5.74 -13.76 10.79
CA ARG A 97 -4.46 -13.86 10.04
C ARG A 97 -4.64 -13.71 8.50
N PRO A 98 -5.16 -12.56 8.04
CA PRO A 98 -5.35 -12.33 6.61
C PRO A 98 -4.00 -12.28 5.86
N THR A 99 -4.08 -12.45 4.54
CA THR A 99 -2.96 -12.10 3.65
C THR A 99 -2.95 -10.60 3.43
N ILE A 100 -1.81 -9.96 3.69
CA ILE A 100 -1.59 -8.52 3.55
C ILE A 100 -0.95 -8.21 2.19
N VAL A 101 -1.50 -7.23 1.48
CA VAL A 101 -1.00 -6.73 0.20
C VAL A 101 -0.56 -5.29 0.41
N LEU A 102 0.69 -4.99 0.06
CA LEU A 102 1.31 -3.67 0.19
C LEU A 102 1.64 -3.14 -1.21
N PRO A 103 0.72 -2.43 -1.87
CA PRO A 103 1.04 -1.76 -3.12
C PRO A 103 1.85 -0.47 -2.84
N TYR A 104 2.92 -0.27 -3.59
CA TYR A 104 3.79 0.90 -3.49
C TYR A 104 4.15 1.43 -4.89
N VAL A 105 3.96 2.73 -5.11
CA VAL A 105 4.43 3.41 -6.33
C VAL A 105 5.76 4.05 -6.04
N MET A 106 6.77 3.67 -6.80
CA MET A 106 8.13 4.19 -6.68
C MET A 106 8.35 5.34 -7.64
N LYS A 107 8.85 6.46 -7.11
CA LYS A 107 9.21 7.64 -7.91
C LYS A 107 10.40 7.36 -8.82
N SER A 108 10.33 7.87 -10.05
CA SER A 108 11.25 7.58 -11.16
C SER A 108 12.72 7.98 -10.92
N LEU A 109 12.99 8.85 -9.94
CA LEU A 109 14.35 9.32 -9.60
C LEU A 109 15.14 8.34 -8.71
N LYS A 110 14.52 7.25 -8.23
CA LYS A 110 15.10 6.37 -7.19
C LYS A 110 15.51 4.99 -7.69
N VAL A 111 15.40 4.73 -8.99
CA VAL A 111 15.91 3.50 -9.59
C VAL A 111 17.40 3.68 -9.86
N ASN A 112 18.26 3.14 -8.99
CA ASN A 112 19.66 2.95 -9.35
C ASN A 112 19.70 2.08 -10.62
N LYS A 113 20.32 2.60 -11.68
CA LYS A 113 20.36 2.00 -13.02
C LYS A 113 20.96 0.59 -13.07
N GLU A 114 21.54 0.12 -11.97
CA GLU A 114 22.21 -1.17 -11.83
C GLU A 114 21.25 -2.37 -11.68
N ALA A 115 19.97 -2.14 -11.31
CA ALA A 115 18.99 -3.22 -11.11
C ALA A 115 18.13 -3.53 -12.36
N ALA A 116 18.28 -2.75 -13.44
CA ALA A 116 17.49 -2.92 -14.66
C ALA A 116 18.06 -4.06 -15.52
N SER A 117 17.49 -5.26 -15.40
CA SER A 117 17.70 -6.35 -16.35
C SER A 117 17.28 -5.91 -17.77
N GLU A 118 17.94 -6.41 -18.82
CA GLU A 118 17.59 -6.14 -20.23
C GLU A 118 16.09 -6.43 -20.57
N LEU A 119 15.40 -7.24 -19.76
CA LEU A 119 13.96 -7.51 -19.84
C LEU A 119 13.08 -6.29 -19.49
N SER A 120 13.54 -5.35 -18.66
CA SER A 120 12.80 -4.14 -18.28
C SER A 120 12.87 -3.03 -19.34
N ALA A 121 13.81 -3.11 -20.29
CA ALA A 121 14.00 -2.09 -21.33
C ALA A 121 12.82 -1.99 -22.32
N LYS A 122 11.92 -3.00 -22.36
CA LYS A 122 10.77 -3.02 -23.27
C LYS A 122 9.43 -2.58 -22.64
N LYS A 123 9.27 -2.63 -21.32
CA LYS A 123 7.99 -2.34 -20.64
C LYS A 123 7.93 -0.88 -20.16
N GLU A 124 6.77 -0.24 -20.33
CA GLU A 124 6.52 1.12 -19.83
C GLU A 124 6.47 1.20 -18.30
N VAL A 125 6.06 0.12 -17.63
CA VAL A 125 6.09 0.00 -16.15
C VAL A 125 6.81 -1.29 -15.76
N THR A 126 7.69 -1.17 -14.76
CA THR A 126 8.35 -2.33 -14.13
C THR A 126 7.68 -2.66 -12.82
N LEU A 127 7.29 -3.92 -12.65
CA LEU A 127 6.67 -4.44 -11.43
C LEU A 127 7.65 -5.33 -10.67
N TYR A 128 7.92 -4.97 -9.43
CA TYR A 128 8.69 -5.77 -8.48
C TYR A 128 7.77 -6.37 -7.41
N ALA A 129 8.13 -7.53 -6.89
CA ALA A 129 7.43 -8.16 -5.79
C ALA A 129 8.39 -8.79 -4.77
N ALA A 130 7.97 -8.79 -3.50
CA ALA A 130 8.64 -9.51 -2.43
C ALA A 130 7.63 -10.16 -1.50
N GLU A 131 7.89 -11.42 -1.11
CA GLU A 131 7.19 -12.06 0.00
C GLU A 131 7.81 -11.64 1.33
N ILE A 132 6.96 -11.39 2.33
CA ILE A 132 7.37 -10.93 3.65
C ILE A 132 6.60 -11.72 4.70
N GLY A 133 7.32 -12.34 5.65
CA GLY A 133 6.69 -13.12 6.72
C GLY A 133 6.19 -14.46 6.22
N GLY A 134 4.89 -14.71 6.37
CA GLY A 134 4.27 -15.96 5.95
C GLY A 134 4.06 -16.04 4.43
N SER A 135 3.67 -17.21 3.96
CA SER A 135 3.28 -17.45 2.57
C SER A 135 1.82 -17.91 2.49
N SER A 136 1.10 -17.49 1.47
CA SER A 136 -0.24 -17.97 1.13
C SER A 136 -0.37 -18.23 -0.36
N GLU A 137 -1.45 -18.87 -0.80
CA GLU A 137 -1.71 -19.06 -2.23
C GLU A 137 -1.76 -17.71 -2.96
N LEU A 138 -2.28 -16.67 -2.31
CA LEU A 138 -2.36 -15.33 -2.87
C LEU A 138 -0.99 -14.66 -2.99
N THR A 139 -0.10 -14.80 -2.00
CA THR A 139 1.26 -14.22 -2.10
C THR A 139 2.02 -14.87 -3.25
N LYS A 140 1.96 -16.20 -3.36
CA LYS A 140 2.58 -16.96 -4.47
C LYS A 140 2.03 -16.54 -5.83
N ALA A 141 0.71 -16.40 -5.96
CA ALA A 141 0.07 -15.96 -7.19
C ALA A 141 0.52 -14.54 -7.59
N MET A 142 0.54 -13.59 -6.64
CA MET A 142 0.93 -12.21 -6.93
C MET A 142 2.42 -12.05 -7.29
N ILE A 143 3.28 -12.94 -6.82
CA ILE A 143 4.72 -12.93 -7.14
C ILE A 143 4.98 -13.60 -8.51
N SER A 144 4.12 -14.55 -8.91
CA SER A 144 4.21 -15.27 -10.18
C SER A 144 4.00 -14.35 -11.38
N GLY A 145 5.07 -13.71 -11.84
CA GLY A 145 5.07 -12.80 -13.00
C GLY A 145 5.68 -11.42 -12.72
N ALA A 146 6.04 -11.14 -11.47
CA ALA A 146 6.77 -9.92 -11.08
C ALA A 146 8.28 -10.19 -10.95
N ILE A 147 9.09 -9.14 -11.09
CA ILE A 147 10.54 -9.21 -10.85
C ILE A 147 10.76 -9.27 -9.33
N SER A 148 11.69 -10.09 -8.85
CA SER A 148 12.01 -10.08 -7.42
C SER A 148 12.54 -8.69 -7.00
N ALA A 149 11.99 -8.12 -5.93
CA ALA A 149 12.43 -6.81 -5.46
C ALA A 149 13.88 -6.88 -4.94
N PRO A 150 14.77 -5.96 -5.36
CA PRO A 150 16.16 -5.98 -4.92
C PRO A 150 16.25 -5.71 -3.41
N PRO A 151 17.16 -6.37 -2.66
CA PRO A 151 17.31 -6.15 -1.23
C PRO A 151 17.69 -4.71 -0.84
N SER A 152 18.31 -3.98 -1.77
CA SER A 152 18.72 -2.57 -1.62
C SER A 152 17.58 -1.58 -1.83
N LEU A 153 16.36 -2.04 -2.13
CA LEU A 153 15.26 -1.16 -2.45
C LEU A 153 14.79 -0.37 -1.22
N GLN A 154 14.91 0.96 -1.29
CA GLN A 154 14.52 1.85 -0.21
C GLN A 154 13.04 2.24 -0.34
N ILE A 155 12.23 1.86 0.66
CA ILE A 155 10.86 2.34 0.80
C ILE A 155 10.87 3.55 1.72
N HIS A 156 10.51 4.70 1.18
CA HIS A 156 10.52 5.97 1.92
C HIS A 156 9.19 6.28 2.62
N CYS A 157 8.19 5.40 2.50
CA CYS A 157 6.99 5.46 3.31
C CYS A 157 7.28 4.82 4.67
N GLU A 158 7.38 5.64 5.72
CA GLU A 158 7.79 5.19 7.05
C GLU A 158 6.81 4.16 7.64
N ALA A 159 5.51 4.35 7.43
CA ALA A 159 4.49 3.37 7.86
C ALA A 159 4.68 1.99 7.20
N LEU A 160 4.93 1.94 5.87
CA LEU A 160 5.23 0.67 5.19
C LEU A 160 6.58 0.10 5.63
N ALA A 161 7.59 0.95 5.83
CA ALA A 161 8.89 0.55 6.34
C ALA A 161 8.81 -0.06 7.75
N CYS A 162 7.89 0.40 8.61
CA CYS A 162 7.58 -0.23 9.89
C CYS A 162 6.78 -1.52 9.75
N LEU A 163 5.84 -1.58 8.79
CA LEU A 163 4.96 -2.74 8.60
C LEU A 163 5.73 -3.97 8.14
N MET A 164 6.64 -3.84 7.19
CA MET A 164 7.39 -4.98 6.65
C MET A 164 8.10 -5.82 7.73
N PRO A 165 8.97 -5.27 8.61
CA PRO A 165 9.62 -6.05 9.65
C PRO A 165 8.60 -6.59 10.68
N MET A 166 7.54 -5.85 11.00
CA MET A 166 6.51 -6.34 11.94
C MET A 166 5.71 -7.50 11.37
N ALA A 167 5.31 -7.43 10.09
CA ALA A 167 4.64 -8.51 9.39
C ALA A 167 5.51 -9.77 9.34
N ARG A 168 6.83 -9.60 9.16
CA ARG A 168 7.80 -10.69 9.24
C ARG A 168 7.85 -11.33 10.64
N VAL A 169 8.03 -10.52 11.68
CA VAL A 169 8.11 -11.00 13.07
C VAL A 169 6.81 -11.68 13.52
N LEU A 170 5.67 -11.12 13.13
CA LEU A 170 4.34 -11.65 13.46
C LEU A 170 3.89 -12.78 12.52
N ASN A 171 4.70 -13.11 11.52
CA ASN A 171 4.44 -14.14 10.51
C ASN A 171 3.10 -13.97 9.78
N PHE A 172 2.72 -12.73 9.46
CA PHE A 172 1.59 -12.47 8.57
C PHE A 172 1.98 -12.81 7.13
N PRO A 173 1.15 -13.55 6.37
CA PRO A 173 1.37 -13.70 4.94
C PRO A 173 1.29 -12.34 4.27
N THR A 174 2.41 -11.85 3.73
CA THR A 174 2.47 -10.48 3.20
C THR A 174 3.19 -10.44 1.87
N VAL A 175 2.63 -9.69 0.91
CA VAL A 175 3.28 -9.41 -0.37
C VAL A 175 3.41 -7.91 -0.56
N LEU A 176 4.64 -7.49 -0.84
CA LEU A 176 4.96 -6.14 -1.27
C LEU A 176 4.99 -6.11 -2.79
N LEU A 177 4.18 -5.26 -3.40
CA LEU A 177 4.11 -5.05 -4.85
C LEU A 177 4.50 -3.62 -5.16
N ILE A 178 5.47 -3.47 -6.06
CA ILE A 178 6.09 -2.18 -6.32
C ILE A 178 6.07 -1.89 -7.80
N ALA A 179 5.46 -0.78 -8.17
CA ALA A 179 5.47 -0.31 -9.54
C ALA A 179 6.41 0.88 -9.69
N SER A 180 7.23 0.85 -10.73
CA SER A 180 8.09 1.95 -11.13
C SER A 180 7.83 2.28 -12.60
N GLY A 181 7.55 3.55 -12.86
CA GLY A 181 7.37 4.04 -14.23
C GLY A 181 8.71 4.07 -14.97
N GLY A 182 8.72 3.59 -16.21
CA GLY A 182 9.89 3.59 -17.07
C GLY A 182 10.24 5.00 -17.54
N GLN A 183 11.53 5.30 -17.67
CA GLN A 183 11.97 6.52 -18.34
C GLN A 183 12.10 6.27 -19.84
N ARG A 184 11.11 6.70 -20.63
CA ARG A 184 11.28 6.86 -22.08
C ARG A 184 11.61 8.34 -22.37
N PRO A 185 12.70 8.64 -23.08
CA PRO A 185 13.08 10.02 -23.37
C PRO A 185 12.16 10.75 -24.37
N ASN A 186 11.12 10.11 -24.93
CA ASN A 186 10.46 10.65 -26.13
C ASN A 186 8.94 10.43 -26.27
N ARG A 187 8.19 10.36 -25.16
CA ARG A 187 6.71 10.50 -25.20
C ARG A 187 6.30 11.66 -24.30
N GLY A 188 5.58 12.63 -24.88
CA GLY A 188 5.09 13.79 -24.16
C GLY A 188 4.14 13.44 -23.01
N VAL A 189 4.03 14.38 -22.06
CA VAL A 189 2.94 14.64 -21.08
C VAL A 189 2.38 13.46 -20.25
N SER A 190 2.94 12.26 -20.32
CA SER A 190 2.51 11.13 -19.48
C SER A 190 3.24 11.17 -18.14
N ASN A 191 2.49 11.15 -17.03
CA ASN A 191 3.08 11.07 -15.70
C ASN A 191 3.43 9.58 -15.42
N PRO A 192 4.71 9.20 -15.37
CA PRO A 192 5.14 7.81 -15.23
C PRO A 192 4.68 7.17 -13.91
N GLU A 193 4.44 7.99 -12.87
CA GLU A 193 3.95 7.51 -11.58
C GLU A 193 2.46 7.18 -11.63
N LEU A 194 1.67 7.90 -12.43
CA LEU A 194 0.25 7.57 -12.67
C LEU A 194 0.12 6.27 -13.48
N GLU A 195 0.98 6.05 -14.46
CA GLU A 195 1.02 4.81 -15.23
C GLU A 195 1.40 3.62 -14.33
N ALA A 196 2.41 3.82 -13.47
CA ALA A 196 2.80 2.85 -12.46
C ALA A 196 1.65 2.53 -11.49
N LEU A 197 0.94 3.56 -11.01
CA LEU A 197 -0.25 3.40 -10.17
C LEU A 197 -1.34 2.57 -10.86
N PHE A 198 -1.59 2.85 -12.15
CA PHE A 198 -2.61 2.15 -12.92
C PHE A 198 -2.29 0.67 -13.12
N GLU A 199 -1.07 0.35 -13.55
CA GLU A 199 -0.66 -1.04 -13.76
C GLU A 199 -0.62 -1.81 -12.43
N LEU A 200 -0.16 -1.18 -11.36
CA LEU A 200 -0.23 -1.76 -10.02
C LEU A 200 -1.67 -2.06 -9.59
N GLY A 201 -2.56 -1.09 -9.79
CA GLY A 201 -3.98 -1.19 -9.49
C GLY A 201 -4.65 -2.32 -10.26
N LYS A 202 -4.35 -2.47 -11.56
CA LYS A 202 -4.85 -3.58 -12.39
C LYS A 202 -4.40 -4.93 -11.88
N VAL A 203 -3.12 -5.08 -11.53
CA VAL A 203 -2.56 -6.36 -11.02
C VAL A 203 -3.16 -6.71 -9.67
N VAL A 204 -3.27 -5.76 -8.76
CA VAL A 204 -3.91 -6.00 -7.45
C VAL A 204 -5.38 -6.32 -7.62
N GLY A 205 -6.10 -5.54 -8.43
CA GLY A 205 -7.52 -5.75 -8.71
C GLY A 205 -7.80 -7.15 -9.27
N SER A 206 -7.04 -7.59 -10.27
CA SER A 206 -7.26 -8.89 -10.91
C SER A 206 -7.13 -10.07 -9.93
N HIS A 207 -6.08 -10.08 -9.10
CA HIS A 207 -5.84 -11.12 -8.10
C HIS A 207 -6.86 -11.11 -6.95
N LEU A 208 -7.45 -9.96 -6.67
CA LEU A 208 -8.44 -9.80 -5.61
C LEU A 208 -9.88 -9.94 -6.11
N GLY A 209 -10.10 -10.16 -7.41
CA GLY A 209 -11.44 -10.26 -7.99
C GLY A 209 -12.14 -8.90 -8.14
N LEU A 210 -11.38 -7.80 -8.09
CA LEU A 210 -11.83 -6.42 -8.19
C LEU A 210 -11.46 -5.83 -9.56
N CYS A 211 -11.81 -4.57 -9.78
CA CYS A 211 -11.34 -3.78 -10.90
C CYS A 211 -10.79 -2.44 -10.43
N PHE A 212 -9.88 -1.87 -11.24
CA PHE A 212 -9.25 -0.59 -10.96
C PHE A 212 -9.73 0.43 -11.99
N CYS A 213 -10.46 1.44 -11.54
CA CYS A 213 -11.16 2.42 -12.38
C CYS A 213 -10.29 3.66 -12.61
N ASN A 214 -9.94 3.92 -13.88
CA ASN A 214 -9.14 5.09 -14.27
C ASN A 214 -9.82 6.43 -13.99
N ASP A 215 -11.12 6.51 -14.20
CA ASP A 215 -11.88 7.76 -14.14
C ASP A 215 -11.91 8.38 -12.73
N LYS A 216 -11.51 7.61 -11.71
CA LYS A 216 -11.44 8.02 -10.31
C LYS A 216 -10.06 8.50 -9.87
N ILE A 217 -9.03 8.40 -10.73
CA ILE A 217 -7.69 8.90 -10.43
C ILE A 217 -7.68 10.42 -10.67
N GLN A 218 -8.31 11.17 -9.77
CA GLN A 218 -8.07 12.60 -9.66
C GLN A 218 -6.88 12.78 -8.73
N GLN A 219 -5.77 13.36 -9.22
CA GLN A 219 -4.74 13.90 -8.35
C GLN A 219 -5.37 15.05 -7.56
N LYS A 220 -5.97 14.74 -6.42
CA LYS A 220 -6.34 15.76 -5.44
C LYS A 220 -5.06 16.06 -4.66
N PRO A 221 -4.48 17.27 -4.78
CA PRO A 221 -3.39 17.65 -3.91
C PRO A 221 -3.93 17.58 -2.48
N ILE A 222 -3.29 16.77 -1.64
CA ILE A 222 -3.58 16.79 -0.22
C ILE A 222 -3.00 18.10 0.31
N GLU A 223 -3.81 18.86 1.04
CA GLU A 223 -3.35 20.02 1.79
C GLU A 223 -2.12 19.62 2.59
N LYS A 224 -1.02 20.37 2.43
CA LYS A 224 0.20 20.16 3.21
C LYS A 224 -0.20 20.18 4.69
N SER A 225 -0.22 19.01 5.33
CA SER A 225 -0.18 18.97 6.78
C SER A 225 1.09 19.69 7.20
N THR A 226 0.97 20.78 7.94
CA THR A 226 2.07 21.38 8.69
C THR A 226 2.54 20.36 9.71
N SER A 227 3.39 19.42 9.31
CA SER A 227 4.19 18.68 10.26
C SER A 227 5.34 19.59 10.64
N ASP A 228 5.25 20.19 11.83
CA ASP A 228 6.44 20.69 12.52
C ASP A 228 7.51 19.61 12.42
N GLY A 229 8.66 19.97 11.85
CA GLY A 229 9.79 19.07 11.77
C GLY A 229 10.24 18.79 13.20
N ASP A 230 9.84 17.64 13.74
CA ASP A 230 10.15 17.32 15.12
C ASP A 230 11.67 17.31 15.34
N SER A 231 12.11 18.16 16.27
CA SER A 231 13.49 18.48 16.62
C SER A 231 14.35 17.28 17.03
N TRP A 232 13.74 16.14 17.38
CA TRP A 232 14.50 14.91 17.69
C TRP A 232 15.13 14.27 16.44
N ARG A 233 14.65 14.56 15.22
CA ARG A 233 15.28 14.07 13.98
C ARG A 233 16.68 14.67 13.77
N ALA A 234 16.93 15.89 14.25
CA ALA A 234 18.25 16.50 14.22
C ALA A 234 19.28 15.76 15.10
N LEU A 235 18.83 14.95 16.06
CA LEU A 235 19.71 14.22 16.96
C LEU A 235 20.18 12.87 16.38
N TYR A 236 19.50 12.34 15.37
CA TYR A 236 19.77 10.98 14.87
C TYR A 236 19.94 10.86 13.34
N GLY A 237 19.79 11.96 12.58
CA GLY A 237 20.14 12.02 11.15
C GLY A 237 19.00 11.66 10.20
#